data_AF-A0A1T5G810-F1
#
_entry.id   AF-A0A1T5G810-F1
#
_cell.length_a   1.000
_cell.length_b   1.000
_cell.length_c   1.000
_cell.angle_alpha   90.00
_cell.angle_beta   90.00
_cell.angle_gamma   90.00
#
_symmetry.space_group_name_H-M   'P 1'
#
loop_
_entity.id
_entity.type
_entity.pdbx_description
1 polymer ?
#
loop_
_entity_poly.entity_id
_entity_poly.type
_entity_poly.pdbx_seq_one_letter_code
_entity_poly.pdbx_strand_id
1 'polypeptide(L)'
;MKMSEIKIAIPVLVDEEENYKKAVSAQGAVPVIVSSAEDIRVEDFDALLLPGGCDVDPARYHRENTDCGPLKPDLYSTGDSGDHLIEAAHHATLPIWTVQWHPERCRPTEDRPDVVDGYEIFKFFMRMIKEACDKNSV
;
A
#
# COMPACT_ATOMS: atom_id res chain seq x y z
N MET A 1 7.83 -2.83 -28.51
CA MET A 1 7.24 -1.67 -27.81
C MET A 1 8.04 -1.51 -26.52
N LYS A 2 8.69 -0.37 -26.26
CA LYS A 2 9.32 -0.15 -24.94
C LYS A 2 8.19 -0.16 -23.93
N MET A 3 8.23 -1.06 -22.95
CA MET A 3 7.36 -0.91 -21.78
C MET A 3 7.70 0.45 -21.17
N SER A 4 6.71 1.33 -21.07
CA SER A 4 6.86 2.56 -20.29
C SER A 4 7.18 2.18 -18.85
N GLU A 5 8.04 2.97 -18.20
CA GLU A 5 8.31 2.80 -16.78
C GLU A 5 7.02 2.97 -15.99
N ILE A 6 6.74 2.05 -15.07
CA ILE A 6 5.58 2.11 -14.18
C ILE A 6 5.89 3.14 -13.08
N LYS A 7 5.09 4.20 -12.99
CA LYS A 7 5.24 5.27 -11.99
C LYS A 7 4.20 5.12 -10.89
N ILE A 8 4.67 5.08 -9.64
CA ILE A 8 3.81 4.94 -8.46
C ILE A 8 3.92 6.20 -7.62
N ALA A 9 2.81 6.90 -7.44
CA ALA A 9 2.74 8.03 -6.53
C ALA A 9 2.78 7.56 -5.08
N ILE A 10 3.64 8.18 -4.26
CA ILE A 10 3.74 7.96 -2.82
C ILE A 10 3.59 9.32 -2.14
N PRO A 11 2.38 9.69 -1.67
CA PRO A 11 2.17 10.96 -1.01
C PRO A 11 2.72 10.92 0.41
N VAL A 12 3.54 11.90 0.78
CA VAL A 12 4.15 12.00 2.11
C VAL A 12 4.05 13.44 2.64
N LEU A 13 4.04 13.60 3.97
CA LEU A 13 4.13 14.92 4.62
C LEU A 13 5.58 15.39 4.75
N VAL A 14 6.49 14.45 4.95
CA VAL A 14 7.95 14.66 5.03
C VAL A 14 8.65 13.56 4.24
N ASP A 15 9.75 13.89 3.57
CA ASP A 15 10.47 12.97 2.69
C ASP A 15 11.34 11.95 3.47
N GLU A 16 10.71 11.16 4.35
CA GLU A 16 11.39 10.15 5.18
C GLU A 16 10.99 8.70 4.88
N GLU A 17 10.12 8.47 3.88
CA GLU A 17 9.58 7.14 3.54
C GLU A 17 10.51 6.30 2.64
N GLU A 18 11.79 6.23 3.00
CA GLU A 18 12.84 5.57 2.21
C GLU A 18 12.59 4.07 2.01
N ASN A 19 11.95 3.40 2.96
CA ASN A 19 11.68 1.97 2.86
C ASN A 19 10.65 1.65 1.78
N TYR A 20 9.59 2.47 1.64
CA TYR A 20 8.62 2.31 0.56
C TYR A 20 9.24 2.58 -0.81
N LYS A 21 10.11 3.59 -0.94
CA LYS A 21 10.86 3.85 -2.18
C LYS A 21 11.71 2.64 -2.59
N LYS A 22 12.41 2.03 -1.64
CA LYS A 22 13.23 0.84 -1.86
C LYS A 22 12.38 -0.37 -2.23
N ALA A 23 11.23 -0.56 -1.57
CA ALA A 23 10.32 -1.65 -1.88
C ALA A 23 9.74 -1.55 -3.29
N VAL A 24 9.30 -0.36 -3.69
CA VAL A 24 8.80 -0.09 -5.05
C VAL A 24 9.91 -0.25 -6.10
N SER A 25 11.07 0.38 -5.88
CA SER A 25 12.22 0.29 -6.78
C SER A 25 12.69 -1.16 -6.98
N ALA A 26 12.65 -1.98 -5.93
CA ALA A 26 13.04 -3.39 -6.01
C ALA A 26 12.13 -4.22 -6.92
N GLN A 27 10.90 -3.75 -7.21
CA GLN A 27 10.01 -4.39 -8.18
C GLN A 27 10.15 -3.82 -9.61
N GLY A 28 11.08 -2.87 -9.82
CA GLY A 28 11.33 -2.24 -11.12
C GLY A 28 10.36 -1.11 -11.48
N ALA A 29 9.62 -0.57 -10.52
CA ALA A 29 8.80 0.63 -10.70
C ALA A 29 9.52 1.88 -10.19
N VAL A 30 9.10 3.05 -10.68
CA VAL A 30 9.63 4.35 -10.28
C VAL A 30 8.75 4.91 -9.16
N PRO A 31 9.25 4.98 -7.90
CA PRO A 31 8.54 5.67 -6.85
C PRO A 31 8.63 7.18 -7.09
N VAL A 32 7.48 7.86 -7.15
CA VAL A 32 7.40 9.31 -7.24
C VAL A 32 6.86 9.84 -5.93
N ILE A 33 7.73 10.48 -5.15
CA ILE A 33 7.33 11.14 -3.92
C ILE A 33 6.56 12.39 -4.27
N VAL A 34 5.37 12.52 -3.69
CA VAL A 34 4.54 13.69 -3.88
C VAL A 34 4.25 14.32 -2.53
N SER A 35 4.37 15.64 -2.44
CA SER A 35 3.98 16.34 -1.24
C SER A 35 2.47 16.20 -1.07
N SER A 36 2.04 15.69 0.08
CA SER A 36 0.62 15.55 0.41
C SER A 36 -0.13 16.90 0.50
N ALA A 37 0.59 18.02 0.46
CA ALA A 37 0.04 19.37 0.41
C ALA A 37 -0.15 19.92 -1.03
N GLU A 38 0.21 19.15 -2.06
CA GLU A 38 0.16 19.58 -3.46
C GLU A 38 -0.90 18.82 -4.25
N ASP A 39 -1.57 19.51 -5.17
CA ASP A 39 -2.44 18.86 -6.15
C ASP A 39 -1.59 18.07 -7.17
N ILE A 40 -1.99 16.83 -7.42
CA ILE A 40 -1.31 15.94 -8.35
C ILE A 40 -2.19 15.67 -9.56
N ARG A 41 -1.57 15.51 -10.73
CA ARG A 41 -2.26 15.01 -11.91
C ARG A 41 -2.25 13.50 -11.89
N VAL A 42 -3.41 12.90 -11.66
CA VAL A 42 -3.54 11.44 -11.52
C VAL A 42 -3.13 10.69 -12.80
N GLU A 43 -3.21 11.33 -13.96
CA GLU A 43 -2.84 10.73 -15.25
C GLU A 43 -1.33 10.54 -15.43
N ASP A 44 -0.51 11.15 -14.56
CA ASP A 44 0.95 11.03 -14.61
C ASP A 44 1.46 9.75 -13.92
N PHE A 45 0.56 8.96 -13.31
CA PHE A 45 0.87 7.80 -12.50
C PHE A 45 0.05 6.58 -12.90
N ASP A 46 0.64 5.39 -12.75
CA ASP A 46 -0.04 4.11 -12.99
C ASP A 46 -0.72 3.58 -11.72
N ALA A 47 -0.26 4.02 -10.55
CA ALA A 47 -0.81 3.60 -9.27
C ALA A 47 -0.52 4.58 -8.12
N LEU A 48 -1.27 4.42 -7.03
CA LEU A 48 -1.09 5.14 -5.77
C LEU A 48 -0.76 4.16 -4.66
N LEU A 49 0.32 4.42 -3.92
CA LEU A 49 0.67 3.70 -2.70
C LEU A 49 0.61 4.68 -1.54
N LEU A 50 -0.36 4.50 -0.65
CA LEU A 50 -0.47 5.30 0.57
C LEU A 50 0.42 4.66 1.65
N PRO A 51 1.53 5.30 2.06
CA PRO A 51 2.35 4.77 3.13
C PRO A 51 1.59 4.86 4.46
N GLY A 52 1.91 3.95 5.37
CA GLY A 52 1.49 4.05 6.76
C GLY A 52 2.03 5.33 7.41
N GLY A 53 1.39 5.78 8.48
CA GLY A 53 1.82 6.92 9.29
C GLY A 53 1.80 6.58 10.78
N CYS A 54 2.09 7.57 11.63
CA CYS A 54 1.86 7.39 13.07
C CYS A 54 0.37 7.17 13.34
N ASP A 55 0.07 6.30 14.31
CA ASP A 55 -1.30 6.09 14.78
C ASP A 55 -1.94 7.43 15.15
N VAL A 56 -3.13 7.68 14.60
CA VAL A 56 -3.92 8.86 14.91
C VAL A 56 -4.97 8.48 15.93
N ASP A 57 -4.85 9.01 17.15
CA ASP A 57 -5.85 8.87 18.20
C ASP A 57 -7.24 9.29 17.65
N PRO A 58 -8.26 8.42 17.71
CA PRO A 58 -9.63 8.73 17.30
C PRO A 58 -10.21 10.02 17.85
N ALA A 59 -9.78 10.43 19.04
CA ALA A 59 -10.19 11.69 19.65
C ALA A 59 -9.83 12.91 18.79
N ARG A 60 -8.75 12.83 17.99
CA ARG A 60 -8.32 13.91 17.08
C ARG A 60 -9.29 14.20 15.94
N TYR A 61 -10.18 13.25 15.63
CA TYR A 61 -11.23 13.40 14.62
C TYR A 61 -12.62 13.12 15.21
N HIS A 62 -12.78 13.40 16.51
CA HIS A 62 -14.06 13.36 17.24
C HIS A 62 -14.73 11.98 17.24
N ARG A 63 -13.93 10.91 17.31
CA ARG A 63 -14.41 9.53 17.42
C ARG A 63 -13.92 8.89 18.70
N GLU A 64 -14.74 8.00 19.25
CA GLU A 64 -14.31 7.10 20.32
C GLU A 64 -13.41 6.01 19.77
N ASN A 65 -12.46 5.53 20.57
CA ASN A 65 -11.66 4.38 20.21
C ASN A 65 -12.51 3.11 20.35
N THR A 66 -13.07 2.65 19.24
CA THR A 66 -13.91 1.46 19.15
C THR A 66 -13.24 0.34 18.36
N ASP A 67 -11.91 0.34 18.27
CA ASP A 67 -11.13 -0.54 17.39
C ASP A 67 -11.52 -0.39 15.90
N CYS A 68 -10.95 -1.23 15.03
CA CYS A 68 -11.42 -1.44 13.66
C CYS A 68 -12.85 -1.99 13.70
N GLY A 69 -13.84 -1.08 13.65
CA GLY A 69 -15.25 -1.46 13.54
C GLY A 69 -15.52 -2.42 12.37
N PRO A 70 -16.71 -3.04 12.29
CA PRO A 70 -17.00 -4.05 11.28
C PRO A 70 -16.76 -3.50 9.88
N LEU A 71 -16.15 -4.34 9.03
CA LEU A 71 -15.90 -3.98 7.65
C LEU A 71 -17.18 -3.52 6.96
N LYS A 72 -17.02 -2.50 6.12
CA LYS A 72 -18.09 -2.07 5.23
C LYS A 72 -18.37 -3.19 4.22
N PRO A 73 -19.61 -3.35 3.72
CA PRO A 73 -19.97 -4.49 2.85
C PRO A 73 -19.14 -4.62 1.56
N ASP A 74 -18.51 -3.53 1.13
CA ASP A 74 -17.64 -3.42 -0.02
C ASP A 74 -16.16 -3.74 0.28
N LEU A 75 -15.79 -3.96 1.54
CA LEU A 75 -14.46 -4.36 1.96
C LEU A 75 -14.50 -5.74 2.63
N TYR A 76 -13.67 -6.67 2.18
CA TYR A 76 -13.57 -8.01 2.78
C TYR A 76 -12.26 -8.18 3.53
N SER A 77 -12.31 -8.85 4.70
CA SER A 77 -11.12 -9.22 5.45
C SER A 77 -10.43 -10.38 4.74
N THR A 78 -9.13 -10.24 4.54
CA THR A 78 -8.28 -11.30 3.96
C THR A 78 -7.19 -11.76 4.93
N GLY A 79 -7.15 -11.19 6.13
CA GLY A 79 -6.23 -11.54 7.21
C GLY A 79 -6.86 -11.26 8.58
N ASP A 80 -6.86 -12.27 9.45
CA ASP A 80 -7.30 -12.22 10.84
C ASP A 80 -6.16 -12.78 11.69
N SER A 81 -5.70 -11.99 12.67
CA SER A 81 -4.64 -12.37 13.62
C SER A 81 -5.12 -13.34 14.70
N GLY A 82 -6.42 -13.67 14.74
CA GLY A 82 -7.06 -14.54 15.73
C GLY A 82 -7.51 -13.79 16.99
N ASP A 83 -7.16 -12.52 17.12
CA ASP A 83 -7.62 -11.58 18.16
C ASP A 83 -8.73 -10.63 17.66
N HIS A 84 -9.28 -10.91 16.47
CA HIS A 84 -10.31 -10.14 15.77
C HIS A 84 -9.84 -8.80 15.19
N LEU A 85 -8.54 -8.51 15.19
CA LEU A 85 -7.99 -7.39 14.46
C LEU A 85 -7.93 -7.72 12.96
N ILE A 86 -8.43 -6.81 12.13
CA ILE A 86 -8.39 -6.95 10.68
C ILE A 86 -7.03 -6.48 10.18
N GLU A 87 -6.23 -7.41 9.69
CA GLU A 87 -4.83 -7.14 9.30
C GLU A 87 -4.66 -6.82 7.81
N ALA A 88 -5.63 -7.23 7.00
CA ALA A 88 -5.65 -6.98 5.56
C ALA A 88 -7.08 -6.93 5.04
N ALA A 89 -7.32 -6.04 4.10
CA ALA A 89 -8.62 -5.92 3.47
C ALA A 89 -8.50 -5.50 2.00
N HIS A 90 -9.57 -5.76 1.23
CA HIS A 90 -9.62 -5.38 -0.18
C HIS A 90 -11.03 -5.00 -0.61
N HIS A 91 -11.11 -4.10 -1.59
CA HIS A 91 -12.38 -3.68 -2.16
C HIS A 91 -12.96 -4.77 -3.06
N ALA A 92 -14.28 -4.96 -3.01
CA ALA A 92 -15.01 -6.03 -3.70
C ALA A 92 -14.79 -6.04 -5.21
N THR A 93 -14.66 -4.86 -5.82
CA THR A 93 -14.70 -4.68 -7.28
C THR A 93 -13.60 -3.76 -7.82
N LEU A 94 -12.97 -2.95 -6.96
CA LEU A 94 -11.99 -1.95 -7.37
C LEU A 94 -10.60 -2.49 -6.99
N PRO A 95 -9.53 -2.12 -7.73
CA PRO A 95 -8.18 -2.56 -7.44
C PRO A 95 -7.59 -1.80 -6.23
N ILE A 96 -8.21 -1.96 -5.06
CA ILE A 96 -7.85 -1.29 -3.81
C ILE A 96 -7.62 -2.37 -2.75
N TRP A 97 -6.44 -2.32 -2.13
CA TRP A 97 -6.01 -3.23 -1.07
C TRP A 97 -5.35 -2.43 0.04
N THR A 98 -5.46 -2.90 1.28
CA THR A 98 -4.83 -2.29 2.45
C THR A 98 -4.30 -3.37 3.40
N VAL A 99 -3.20 -3.09 4.09
CA VAL A 99 -2.66 -3.90 5.19
C VAL A 99 -2.43 -3.00 6.39
N GLN A 100 -2.60 -3.51 7.61
CA GLN A 100 -2.41 -2.74 8.84
C GLN A 100 -0.93 -2.70 9.27
N TRP A 101 -0.17 -3.75 8.95
CA TRP A 101 1.25 -3.85 9.24
C TRP A 101 2.11 -3.21 8.14
N HIS A 102 3.41 -3.07 8.41
CA HIS A 102 4.39 -2.40 7.54
C HIS A 102 5.17 -3.42 6.68
N PRO A 103 4.70 -3.77 5.45
CA PRO A 103 5.36 -4.79 4.62
C PRO A 103 6.76 -4.39 4.16
N GLU A 104 7.06 -3.10 4.09
CA GLU A 104 8.37 -2.57 3.73
C GLU A 104 9.43 -2.83 4.82
N ARG A 105 8.99 -3.15 6.05
CA ARG A 105 9.87 -3.48 7.20
C ARG A 105 10.03 -4.99 7.41
N CYS A 106 9.24 -5.80 6.73
CA CYS A 106 9.27 -7.25 6.84
C CYS A 106 10.24 -7.84 5.81
N ARG A 107 11.51 -8.01 6.20
CA ARG A 107 12.52 -8.68 5.37
C ARG A 107 13.26 -9.74 6.17
N PRO A 108 13.44 -10.96 5.63
CA PRO A 108 14.30 -11.95 6.26
C PRO A 108 15.73 -11.39 6.35
N THR A 109 16.35 -11.53 7.52
CA THR A 109 17.78 -11.25 7.72
C THR A 109 18.46 -12.50 8.27
N GLU A 110 19.79 -12.53 8.31
CA GLU A 110 20.52 -13.65 8.93
C GLU A 110 20.11 -13.86 10.39
N ASP A 111 19.88 -12.78 11.13
CA ASP A 111 19.47 -12.81 12.55
C ASP A 111 17.97 -13.11 12.74
N ARG A 112 17.15 -12.89 11.71
CA ARG A 112 15.69 -13.07 11.73
C ARG A 112 15.21 -13.78 10.46
N PRO A 113 15.60 -15.05 10.23
CA PRO A 113 15.20 -15.80 9.05
C PRO A 113 13.73 -16.22 9.08
N ASP A 114 13.08 -16.11 10.25
CA ASP A 114 11.66 -16.40 10.50
C ASP A 114 10.72 -15.31 9.96
N VAL A 115 11.24 -14.10 9.69
CA VAL A 115 10.43 -12.99 9.19
C VAL A 115 9.97 -13.29 7.77
N VAL A 116 8.65 -13.28 7.57
CA VAL A 116 8.05 -13.40 6.24
C VAL A 116 8.46 -12.22 5.36
N ASP A 117 8.78 -12.48 4.09
CA ASP A 117 9.17 -11.43 3.15
C ASP A 117 7.96 -10.61 2.70
N GLY A 118 7.84 -9.40 3.24
CA GLY A 118 6.78 -8.45 2.91
C GLY A 118 6.87 -7.91 1.48
N TYR A 119 8.00 -8.09 0.77
CA TYR A 119 8.11 -7.67 -0.63
C TYR A 119 7.15 -8.45 -1.56
N GLU A 120 6.65 -9.61 -1.13
CA GLU A 120 5.62 -10.33 -1.87
C GLU A 120 4.31 -9.52 -2.00
N ILE A 121 4.02 -8.59 -1.07
CA ILE A 121 2.89 -7.65 -1.19
C ILE A 121 3.14 -6.64 -2.31
N PHE A 122 4.35 -6.09 -2.40
CA PHE A 122 4.72 -5.14 -3.46
C PHE A 122 4.74 -5.81 -4.84
N LYS A 123 5.22 -7.07 -4.89
CA LYS A 123 5.18 -7.90 -6.10
C LYS A 123 3.74 -8.21 -6.53
N PHE A 124 2.86 -8.52 -5.59
CA PHE A 124 1.42 -8.65 -5.84
C PHE A 124 0.86 -7.35 -6.43
N PHE A 125 1.14 -6.20 -5.80
CA PHE A 125 0.67 -4.90 -6.27
C PHE A 125 1.13 -4.61 -7.70
N MET A 126 2.40 -4.87 -8.02
CA MET A 126 2.94 -4.72 -9.37
C MET A 126 2.28 -5.63 -10.40
N ARG A 127 1.89 -6.85 -10.03
CA ARG A 127 1.10 -7.72 -10.90
C ARG A 127 -0.26 -7.10 -11.20
N MET A 128 -0.95 -6.59 -10.18
CA MET A 128 -2.26 -5.97 -10.35
C MET A 128 -2.22 -4.73 -11.24
N ILE A 129 -1.18 -3.90 -11.13
CA ILE A 129 -0.98 -2.72 -11.99
C ILE A 129 -0.88 -3.16 -13.45
N LYS A 130 -0.01 -4.14 -13.76
CA LYS A 130 0.18 -4.65 -15.13
C LYS A 130 -1.12 -5.20 -15.72
N GLU A 131 -1.86 -5.98 -14.93
CA GLU A 131 -3.15 -6.52 -15.35
C GLU A 131 -4.20 -5.42 -15.62
N ALA A 132 -4.15 -4.31 -14.89
CA ALA A 132 -5.04 -3.16 -15.12
C ALA A 132 -4.64 -2.38 -16.38
N CYS A 133 -3.35 -2.12 -16.60
CA CYS A 133 -2.84 -1.46 -17.80
C CYS A 133 -3.16 -2.26 -19.08
N ASP A 134 -3.05 -3.59 -19.02
CA ASP A 134 -3.34 -4.47 -20.16
C ASP A 134 -4.83 -4.44 -20.54
N LYS A 135 -5.74 -4.39 -19.55
CA LYS A 135 -7.19 -4.27 -19.78
C LYS A 135 -7.61 -2.94 -20.41
N ASN A 136 -6.85 -1.88 -20.16
CA ASN A 136 -7.11 -0.55 -20.71
C ASN A 136 -6.52 -0.34 -22.13
N SER A 137 -5.81 -1.34 -22.66
CA SER A 137 -5.15 -1.27 -23.98
C SER A 137 -5.98 -1.88 -25.12
N VAL A 138 -7.26 -2.22 -24.87
CA VAL A 138 -8.20 -2.85 -25.82
C VAL A 138 -9.30 -1.88 -26.22
#